data_AF-A0A9X3YNA6-F1
#
_entry.id   AF-A0A9X3YNA6-F1
#
_cell.length_a   1.000
_cell.length_b   1.000
_cell.length_c   1.000
_cell.angle_alpha   90.00
_cell.angle_beta   90.00
_cell.angle_gamma   90.00
#
_symmetry.space_group_name_H-M   'P 1'
#
loop_
_entity.id
_entity.type
_entity.pdbx_description
1 polymer ?
#
loop_
_entity_poly.entity_id
_entity_poly.type
_entity_poly.pdbx_seq_one_letter_code
_entity_poly.pdbx_strand_id
1 'polypeptide(L)'
;MRRRKEIAGTLFLAFVALIASTTLSRDRSRMPTASGAPSTPDEGALLSPNAPAPGPAEPSRDISVTELPVADSSISVAKTKRFQEAKKCAGVVRAVESMRTQRISCDSETRPDVLASCKKQIASFDEKLERAEAMLSECPPADVGDSESRYWRSVVEAAEAGDADAALCYIKSDVSLQRPWSSEERARYGILAPTYIDRAFSAGDWRIAEIFSMGPRGIPSEGLLRTQTGGERTTQYRMNRLLRLGAVGQYAMLLDLDFASPDETLTRDERLAAEAWAKDMYARYFSSSPKLDSPPVSCAVIDKDIWPYPF
;
A
#
# COMPACT_ATOMS: atom_id res chain seq x y z
N MET A 1 -42.48 -20.75 -24.36
CA MET A 1 -41.69 -20.54 -23.13
C MET A 1 -40.35 -21.26 -23.22
N ARG A 2 -39.30 -20.59 -23.71
CA ARG A 2 -37.87 -20.94 -23.55
C ARG A 2 -37.04 -19.86 -24.27
N ARG A 3 -35.87 -19.53 -23.71
CA ARG A 3 -34.83 -18.56 -24.15
C ARG A 3 -34.91 -17.16 -23.55
N ARG A 4 -34.27 -16.97 -22.39
CA ARG A 4 -33.50 -15.78 -22.01
C ARG A 4 -32.50 -16.15 -20.89
N LYS A 5 -31.31 -16.62 -21.26
CA LYS A 5 -30.11 -16.65 -20.41
C LYS A 5 -28.93 -16.64 -21.38
N GLU A 6 -28.36 -15.46 -21.62
CA GLU A 6 -27.00 -15.25 -22.19
C GLU A 6 -26.78 -13.75 -22.47
N ILE A 7 -26.83 -12.90 -21.45
CA ILE A 7 -26.22 -11.55 -21.50
C ILE A 7 -25.77 -11.18 -20.07
N ALA A 8 -24.66 -11.75 -19.62
CA ALA A 8 -24.06 -11.35 -18.33
C ALA A 8 -22.52 -11.42 -18.33
N GLY A 9 -21.87 -11.59 -19.49
CA GLY A 9 -20.43 -11.87 -19.56
C GLY A 9 -19.54 -10.76 -20.12
N THR A 10 -20.08 -9.66 -20.63
CA THR A 10 -19.31 -8.77 -21.54
C THR A 10 -19.11 -7.33 -21.04
N LEU A 11 -19.48 -7.01 -19.80
CA LEU A 11 -19.47 -5.62 -19.30
C LEU A 11 -18.38 -5.29 -18.28
N PHE A 12 -17.51 -6.25 -17.92
CA PHE A 12 -16.48 -6.04 -16.89
C PHE A 12 -15.10 -5.64 -17.43
N LEU A 13 -14.85 -5.74 -18.74
CA LEU A 13 -13.54 -5.45 -19.36
C LEU A 13 -13.35 -3.98 -19.81
N ALA A 14 -14.36 -3.12 -19.68
CA ALA A 14 -14.27 -1.73 -20.15
C ALA A 14 -13.68 -0.73 -19.12
N PHE A 15 -13.42 -1.15 -17.88
CA PHE A 15 -13.07 -0.22 -16.79
C PHE A 15 -11.57 -0.01 -16.56
N VAL A 16 -10.68 -0.81 -17.16
CA VAL A 16 -9.22 -0.73 -16.89
C VAL A 16 -8.46 0.09 -17.95
N ALA A 17 -9.08 0.44 -19.08
CA ALA A 17 -8.38 1.06 -20.22
C ALA A 17 -8.39 2.61 -20.27
N LEU A 18 -8.99 3.31 -19.30
CA LEU A 18 -9.30 4.75 -19.43
C LEU A 18 -8.48 5.71 -18.55
N ILE A 19 -7.30 5.28 -18.06
CA ILE A 19 -6.40 6.14 -17.26
C ILE A 19 -5.09 6.49 -18.00
N ALA A 20 -4.83 5.92 -19.18
CA ALA A 20 -3.58 6.12 -19.90
C ALA A 20 -3.74 6.92 -21.20
N SER A 21 -4.18 8.19 -21.16
CA SER A 21 -4.04 9.13 -22.30
C SER A 21 -4.43 10.57 -21.96
N THR A 22 -3.70 11.28 -21.08
CA THR A 22 -3.65 12.75 -21.11
C THR A 22 -2.41 13.29 -20.39
N THR A 23 -1.29 13.43 -21.11
CA THR A 23 -0.44 14.63 -21.00
C THR A 23 0.20 14.90 -22.36
N LEU A 24 -0.50 15.73 -23.15
CA LEU A 24 0.04 16.43 -24.31
C LEU A 24 0.98 17.55 -23.86
N SER A 25 2.10 17.63 -24.57
CA SER A 25 2.74 18.84 -25.10
C SER A 25 2.66 20.12 -24.27
N ARG A 26 3.76 20.43 -23.57
CA ARG A 26 4.06 21.79 -23.13
C ARG A 26 5.03 22.46 -24.08
N ASP A 27 4.64 23.66 -24.47
CA ASP A 27 5.18 24.49 -25.53
C ASP A 27 6.66 24.86 -25.37
N ARG A 28 7.32 24.90 -26.52
CA ARG A 28 8.76 25.13 -26.69
C ARG A 28 8.98 26.62 -26.95
N SER A 29 9.22 27.41 -25.89
CA SER A 29 9.65 28.80 -26.02
C SER A 29 11.17 28.93 -25.79
N ARG A 30 11.81 29.52 -26.79
CA ARG A 30 13.24 29.87 -26.92
C ARG A 30 13.82 30.59 -25.70
N MET A 31 15.05 30.23 -25.35
CA MET A 31 16.02 31.08 -24.63
C MET A 31 17.44 30.81 -25.18
N PRO A 32 18.37 31.77 -25.06
CA PRO A 32 19.53 31.92 -25.94
C PRO A 32 20.74 31.03 -25.59
N THR A 33 21.54 30.78 -26.61
CA THR A 33 22.82 30.07 -26.62
C THR A 33 23.88 30.83 -25.80
N ALA A 34 24.32 30.25 -24.68
CA ALA A 34 25.56 30.63 -24.02
C ALA A 34 26.57 29.48 -24.16
N SER A 35 27.63 29.76 -24.89
CA SER A 35 28.77 28.88 -25.13
C SER A 35 29.71 28.93 -23.92
N GLY A 36 29.96 27.78 -23.30
CA GLY A 36 30.91 27.63 -22.21
C GLY A 36 31.09 26.16 -21.86
N ALA A 37 32.27 25.62 -22.18
CA ALA A 37 32.76 24.32 -21.76
C ALA A 37 34.17 24.51 -21.18
N PRO A 38 34.76 23.54 -20.44
CA PRO A 38 34.15 22.51 -19.58
C PRO A 38 34.82 22.48 -18.19
N SER A 39 34.19 21.79 -17.23
CA SER A 39 34.89 21.27 -16.05
C SER A 39 34.28 19.92 -15.69
N THR A 40 35.06 18.87 -15.89
CA THR A 40 34.77 17.47 -15.56
C THR A 40 34.76 17.27 -14.04
N PRO A 41 33.67 16.75 -13.45
CA PRO A 41 33.71 16.15 -12.12
C PRO A 41 33.96 14.65 -12.22
N ASP A 42 34.80 14.21 -11.29
CA ASP A 42 35.25 12.86 -10.96
C ASP A 42 34.25 11.71 -11.21
N GLU A 43 34.79 10.67 -11.84
CA GLU A 43 34.16 9.39 -12.15
C GLU A 43 34.17 8.51 -10.89
N GLY A 44 33.20 8.73 -10.01
CA GLY A 44 32.98 7.94 -8.80
C GLY A 44 32.17 6.68 -9.06
N ALA A 45 32.85 5.53 -9.15
CA ALA A 45 32.40 4.16 -8.85
C ALA A 45 30.93 3.82 -9.15
N LEU A 46 30.66 3.47 -10.41
CA LEU A 46 29.43 2.76 -10.79
C LEU A 46 29.45 1.33 -10.22
N LEU A 47 28.48 1.05 -9.37
CA LEU A 47 28.15 -0.30 -8.89
C LEU A 47 27.79 -1.19 -10.09
N SER A 48 28.44 -2.35 -10.15
CA SER A 48 28.25 -3.36 -11.20
C SER A 48 26.83 -3.96 -11.15
N PRO A 49 26.09 -4.01 -12.28
CA PRO A 49 24.73 -4.57 -12.32
C PRO A 49 24.67 -6.11 -12.28
N ASN A 50 25.78 -6.79 -12.00
CA ASN A 50 25.88 -8.26 -11.96
C ASN A 50 26.21 -8.82 -10.57
N ALA A 51 25.88 -8.10 -9.49
CA ALA A 51 25.98 -8.69 -8.16
C ALA A 51 25.01 -9.89 -8.09
N PRO A 52 25.48 -11.12 -7.81
CA PRO A 52 24.61 -12.25 -7.59
C PRO A 52 23.62 -11.90 -6.49
N ALA A 53 22.36 -12.29 -6.68
CA ALA A 53 21.32 -12.14 -5.66
C ALA A 53 21.91 -12.56 -4.30
N PRO A 54 21.78 -11.74 -3.23
CA PRO A 54 22.28 -12.12 -1.93
C PRO A 54 21.73 -13.51 -1.62
N GLY A 55 22.63 -14.49 -1.58
CA GLY A 55 22.30 -15.83 -1.13
C GLY A 55 21.68 -15.71 0.27
N PRO A 56 20.88 -16.70 0.70
CA PRO A 56 20.37 -16.71 2.07
C PRO A 56 21.57 -16.52 3.00
N ALA A 57 21.59 -15.38 3.69
CA ALA A 57 22.67 -15.04 4.59
C ALA A 57 22.87 -16.24 5.52
N GLU A 58 24.09 -16.76 5.56
CA GLU A 58 24.47 -17.71 6.60
C GLU A 58 24.06 -17.14 7.96
N PRO A 59 23.55 -17.97 8.89
CA PRO A 59 23.07 -17.53 10.18
C PRO A 59 24.23 -16.94 10.98
N SER A 60 24.42 -15.63 10.81
CA SER A 60 25.45 -14.85 11.46
C SER A 60 25.02 -14.62 12.90
N ARG A 61 25.68 -15.36 13.79
CA ARG A 61 25.93 -15.08 15.22
C ARG A 61 24.71 -14.84 16.10
N ASP A 62 24.73 -15.49 17.25
CA ASP A 62 23.92 -15.18 18.44
C ASP A 62 23.90 -13.67 18.73
N ILE A 63 22.96 -12.96 18.11
CA ILE A 63 22.39 -11.78 18.71
C ILE A 63 21.55 -12.36 19.82
N SER A 64 22.07 -12.34 21.04
CA SER A 64 21.23 -12.46 22.22
C SER A 64 20.13 -11.43 22.06
N VAL A 65 18.97 -11.90 21.60
CA VAL A 65 17.72 -11.15 21.60
C VAL A 65 17.55 -10.81 23.07
N THR A 66 17.96 -9.60 23.43
CA THR A 66 17.70 -9.05 24.75
C THR A 66 16.18 -9.14 24.85
N GLU A 67 15.70 -10.04 25.73
CA GLU A 67 14.28 -10.21 25.99
C GLU A 67 13.71 -8.82 26.16
N LEU A 68 12.91 -8.41 25.17
CA LEU A 68 12.20 -7.16 25.25
C LEU A 68 11.41 -7.23 26.56
N PRO A 69 11.57 -6.24 27.46
CA PRO A 69 10.91 -6.28 28.76
C PRO A 69 9.44 -6.61 28.53
N VAL A 70 8.93 -7.64 29.22
CA VAL A 70 7.54 -8.06 29.13
C VAL A 70 6.71 -6.83 29.49
N ALA A 71 6.20 -6.17 28.44
CA ALA A 71 5.51 -4.92 28.59
C ALA A 71 4.32 -5.15 29.53
N ASP A 72 4.10 -4.21 30.45
CA ASP A 72 2.91 -4.23 31.28
C ASP A 72 1.70 -4.34 30.36
N SER A 73 1.03 -5.50 30.43
CA SER A 73 -0.10 -5.84 29.56
C SER A 73 -1.17 -4.76 29.57
N SER A 74 -1.33 -4.02 30.68
CA SER A 74 -2.29 -2.92 30.78
C SER A 74 -1.91 -1.71 29.91
N ILE A 75 -0.62 -1.38 29.83
CA ILE A 75 -0.10 -0.29 29.00
C ILE A 75 -0.21 -0.65 27.52
N SER A 76 0.10 -1.90 27.16
CA SER A 76 -0.03 -2.39 25.79
C SER A 76 -1.49 -2.31 25.31
N VAL A 77 -2.44 -2.79 26.12
CA VAL A 77 -3.89 -2.71 25.82
C VAL A 77 -4.35 -1.26 25.63
N ALA A 78 -3.92 -0.34 26.49
CA ALA A 78 -4.31 1.07 26.39
C ALA A 78 -3.79 1.73 25.09
N LYS A 79 -2.56 1.40 24.67
CA LYS A 79 -1.96 1.90 23.42
C LYS A 79 -2.65 1.31 22.19
N THR A 80 -2.92 0.01 22.18
CA THR A 80 -3.73 -0.65 21.12
C THR A 80 -5.09 0.00 20.99
N LYS A 81 -5.79 0.24 22.10
CA LYS A 81 -7.11 0.90 22.08
C LYS A 81 -7.03 2.29 21.45
N ARG A 82 -6.06 3.11 21.88
CA ARG A 82 -5.82 4.45 21.31
C ARG A 82 -5.50 4.38 19.81
N PHE A 83 -4.71 3.40 19.39
CA PHE A 83 -4.43 3.15 17.97
C PHE A 83 -5.72 2.86 17.19
N GLN A 84 -6.59 1.96 17.67
CA GLN A 84 -7.83 1.64 16.97
C GLN A 84 -8.78 2.84 16.88
N GLU A 85 -8.88 3.65 17.94
CA GLU A 85 -9.67 4.89 17.95
C GLU A 85 -9.12 5.93 16.96
N ALA A 86 -7.81 6.18 17.00
CA ALA A 86 -7.16 7.12 16.09
C ALA A 86 -7.20 6.65 14.64
N LYS A 87 -7.08 5.34 14.40
CA LYS A 87 -7.27 4.71 13.10
C LYS A 87 -8.67 4.98 12.59
N LYS A 88 -9.72 4.63 13.34
CA LYS A 88 -11.12 4.91 12.95
C LYS A 88 -11.31 6.38 12.55
N CYS A 89 -10.81 7.32 13.37
CA CYS A 89 -10.99 8.73 13.12
C CYS A 89 -10.23 9.26 11.90
N ALA A 90 -8.95 8.91 11.74
CA ALA A 90 -8.20 9.27 10.54
C ALA A 90 -8.88 8.73 9.27
N GLY A 91 -9.44 7.53 9.35
CA GLY A 91 -10.17 6.94 8.24
C GLY A 91 -11.39 7.75 7.87
N VAL A 92 -12.29 7.98 8.82
CA VAL A 92 -13.51 8.76 8.60
C VAL A 92 -13.19 10.13 8.01
N VAL A 93 -12.16 10.81 8.53
CA VAL A 93 -11.69 12.09 7.98
C VAL A 93 -11.25 11.96 6.51
N ARG A 94 -10.43 10.95 6.16
CA ARG A 94 -10.03 10.69 4.76
C ARG A 94 -11.23 10.43 3.86
N ALA A 95 -12.21 9.66 4.33
CA ALA A 95 -13.41 9.36 3.53
C ALA A 95 -14.25 10.60 3.27
N VAL A 96 -14.53 11.41 4.29
CA VAL A 96 -15.28 12.66 4.16
C VAL A 96 -14.58 13.58 3.16
N GLU A 97 -13.27 13.80 3.30
CA GLU A 97 -12.51 14.68 2.41
C GLU A 97 -12.40 14.14 0.98
N SER A 98 -12.22 12.83 0.81
CA SER A 98 -12.22 12.19 -0.51
C SER A 98 -13.57 12.38 -1.21
N MET A 99 -14.68 12.15 -0.51
CA MET A 99 -16.03 12.31 -1.07
C MET A 99 -16.34 13.77 -1.39
N ARG A 100 -15.94 14.72 -0.52
CA ARG A 100 -16.07 16.16 -0.78
C ARG A 100 -15.27 16.61 -2.01
N THR A 101 -14.02 16.16 -2.11
CA THR A 101 -13.16 16.47 -3.26
C THR A 101 -13.74 15.92 -4.55
N GLN A 102 -14.23 14.68 -4.54
CA GLN A 102 -14.90 14.06 -5.69
C GLN A 102 -16.15 14.85 -6.09
N ARG A 103 -16.97 15.27 -5.13
CA ARG A 103 -18.15 16.11 -5.40
C ARG A 103 -17.78 17.42 -6.09
N ILE A 104 -16.78 18.13 -5.57
CA ILE A 104 -16.29 19.38 -6.17
C ILE A 104 -15.78 19.15 -7.59
N SER A 105 -14.95 18.11 -7.79
CA SER A 105 -14.43 17.76 -9.12
C SER A 105 -15.56 17.48 -10.11
N CYS A 106 -16.59 16.79 -9.65
CA CYS A 106 -17.77 16.47 -10.41
C CYS A 106 -18.63 17.68 -10.78
N ASP A 107 -18.88 18.58 -9.82
CA ASP A 107 -19.64 19.81 -10.03
C ASP A 107 -18.94 20.75 -11.04
N SER A 108 -17.62 20.64 -11.16
CA SER A 108 -16.81 21.38 -12.13
C SER A 108 -16.73 20.73 -13.53
N GLU A 109 -17.23 19.51 -13.73
CA GLU A 109 -17.13 18.80 -15.01
C GLU A 109 -18.15 19.32 -16.02
N THR A 110 -17.68 19.59 -17.24
CA THR A 110 -18.48 20.19 -18.33
C THR A 110 -18.79 19.19 -19.44
N ARG A 111 -18.03 18.08 -19.51
CA ARG A 111 -18.23 17.04 -20.53
C ARG A 111 -19.48 16.20 -20.21
N PRO A 112 -20.49 16.15 -21.11
CA PRO A 112 -21.77 15.52 -20.81
C PRO A 112 -21.70 14.02 -20.46
N ASP A 113 -20.79 13.29 -21.10
CA ASP A 113 -20.57 11.85 -20.89
C ASP A 113 -19.99 11.56 -19.51
N VAL A 114 -19.03 12.37 -19.06
CA VAL A 114 -18.43 12.24 -17.72
C VAL A 114 -19.40 12.74 -16.65
N LEU A 115 -20.08 13.86 -16.89
CA LEU A 115 -21.05 14.43 -15.95
C LEU A 115 -22.20 13.45 -15.63
N ALA A 116 -22.70 12.71 -16.61
CA ALA A 116 -23.74 11.70 -16.38
C ALA A 116 -23.26 10.56 -15.47
N SER A 117 -22.04 10.05 -15.71
CA SER A 117 -21.42 9.01 -14.86
C SER A 117 -21.15 9.53 -13.44
N CYS A 118 -20.58 10.73 -13.36
CA CYS A 118 -20.28 11.45 -12.13
C CYS A 118 -21.53 11.69 -11.27
N LYS A 119 -22.64 12.19 -11.85
CA LYS A 119 -23.90 12.38 -11.10
C LYS A 119 -24.44 11.09 -10.51
N LYS A 120 -24.35 9.98 -11.26
CA LYS A 120 -24.74 8.66 -10.77
C LYS A 120 -23.86 8.22 -9.59
N GLN A 121 -22.56 8.52 -9.64
CA GLN A 121 -21.62 8.18 -8.58
C GLN A 121 -21.83 9.04 -7.33
N ILE A 122 -22.01 10.36 -7.46
CA ILE A 122 -22.29 11.27 -6.33
C ILE A 122 -23.56 10.87 -5.59
N ALA A 123 -24.62 10.48 -6.29
CA ALA A 123 -25.86 10.08 -5.62
C ALA A 123 -25.65 8.91 -4.65
N SER A 124 -24.69 8.01 -4.94
CA SER A 124 -24.29 6.94 -4.01
C SER A 124 -23.37 7.40 -2.88
N PHE A 125 -22.75 8.58 -3.02
CA PHE A 125 -21.88 9.17 -2.02
C PHE A 125 -22.63 10.02 -1.01
N ASP A 126 -23.75 10.66 -1.35
CA ASP A 126 -24.46 11.52 -0.40
C ASP A 126 -24.85 10.73 0.88
N GLU A 127 -25.39 9.51 0.74
CA GLU A 127 -25.71 8.63 1.88
C GLU A 127 -24.45 8.18 2.65
N LYS A 128 -23.35 7.90 1.95
CA LYS A 128 -22.08 7.51 2.58
C LYS A 128 -21.42 8.68 3.30
N LEU A 129 -21.53 9.89 2.73
CA LEU A 129 -21.01 11.13 3.28
C LEU A 129 -21.77 11.49 4.54
N GLU A 130 -23.11 11.43 4.53
CA GLU A 130 -23.92 11.67 5.74
C GLU A 130 -23.53 10.71 6.88
N ARG A 131 -23.37 9.41 6.58
CA ARG A 131 -22.89 8.42 7.57
C ARG A 131 -21.48 8.73 8.06
N ALA A 132 -20.56 9.08 7.17
CA ALA A 132 -19.20 9.43 7.53
C ALA A 132 -19.15 10.71 8.38
N GLU A 133 -19.96 11.72 8.07
CA GLU A 133 -20.07 12.96 8.84
C GLU A 133 -20.67 12.73 10.23
N ALA A 134 -21.67 11.84 10.35
CA ALA A 134 -22.18 11.41 11.65
C ALA A 134 -21.08 10.73 12.49
N MET A 135 -20.29 9.84 11.90
CA MET A 135 -19.16 9.21 12.61
C MET A 135 -18.04 10.20 12.92
N LEU A 136 -17.83 11.20 12.08
CA LEU A 136 -16.85 12.25 12.31
C LEU A 136 -17.18 13.06 13.58
N SER A 137 -18.47 13.19 13.91
CA SER A 137 -18.91 13.85 15.15
C SER A 137 -18.52 13.11 16.43
N GLU A 138 -18.22 11.80 16.34
CA GLU A 138 -17.68 11.01 17.46
C GLU A 138 -16.17 11.19 17.62
N CYS A 139 -15.49 11.74 16.61
CA CYS A 139 -14.07 11.96 16.63
C CYS A 139 -13.72 13.31 17.27
N PRO A 140 -12.58 13.40 17.98
CA PRO A 140 -12.12 14.69 18.48
C PRO A 140 -12.00 15.70 17.34
N PRO A 141 -12.42 16.97 17.54
CA PRO A 141 -12.31 17.98 16.50
C PRO A 141 -10.83 18.12 16.11
N ALA A 142 -10.59 17.96 14.82
CA ALA A 142 -9.28 18.02 14.19
C ALA A 142 -9.49 18.21 12.69
N ASP A 143 -8.59 18.95 12.06
CA ASP A 143 -8.48 18.88 10.60
C ASP A 143 -7.81 17.55 10.18
N VAL A 144 -7.63 17.39 8.87
CA VAL A 144 -6.98 16.21 8.29
C VAL A 144 -5.57 16.03 8.83
N GLY A 145 -4.76 17.10 8.85
CA GLY A 145 -3.36 17.03 9.26
C GLY A 145 -3.19 16.63 10.72
N ASP A 146 -4.04 17.14 11.59
CA ASP A 146 -4.06 16.79 13.01
C ASP A 146 -4.51 15.34 13.24
N SER A 147 -5.54 14.90 12.53
CA SER A 147 -6.05 13.52 12.61
C SER A 147 -4.99 12.50 12.16
N GLU A 148 -4.33 12.79 11.03
CA GLU A 148 -3.23 11.99 10.50
C GLU A 148 -2.02 11.95 11.44
N SER A 149 -1.66 13.08 12.03
CA SER A 149 -0.55 13.18 12.97
C SER A 149 -0.82 12.40 14.26
N ARG A 150 -2.07 12.45 14.77
CA ARG A 150 -2.49 11.65 15.94
C ARG A 150 -2.50 10.15 15.62
N TYR A 151 -3.01 9.78 14.45
CA TYR A 151 -2.99 8.40 13.97
C TYR A 151 -1.56 7.88 13.87
N TRP A 152 -0.66 8.59 13.19
CA TRP A 152 0.75 8.17 13.08
C TRP A 152 1.40 7.98 14.44
N ARG A 153 1.22 8.92 15.38
CA ARG A 153 1.76 8.77 16.75
C ARG A 153 1.23 7.51 17.44
N SER A 154 -0.07 7.23 17.32
CA SER A 154 -0.67 6.04 17.92
C SER A 154 -0.19 4.73 17.29
N VAL A 155 0.08 4.73 15.96
CA VAL A 155 0.68 3.59 15.25
C VAL A 155 2.06 3.29 15.83
N VAL A 156 2.91 4.30 15.99
CA VAL A 156 4.26 4.15 16.57
C VAL A 156 4.16 3.58 17.98
N GLU A 157 3.36 4.19 18.85
CA GLU A 157 3.22 3.78 20.25
C GLU A 157 2.72 2.34 20.40
N ALA A 158 1.72 1.94 19.61
CA ALA A 158 1.13 0.60 19.66
C ALA A 158 2.04 -0.46 19.04
N ALA A 159 2.71 -0.17 17.91
CA ALA A 159 3.66 -1.09 17.30
C ALA A 159 4.83 -1.41 18.25
N GLU A 160 5.35 -0.40 18.95
CA GLU A 160 6.40 -0.57 19.96
C GLU A 160 5.90 -1.32 21.21
N ALA A 161 4.60 -1.26 21.49
CA ALA A 161 3.97 -2.06 22.54
C ALA A 161 3.64 -3.49 22.09
N GLY A 162 4.04 -3.88 20.88
CA GLY A 162 3.93 -5.24 20.37
C GLY A 162 2.68 -5.53 19.53
N ASP A 163 1.84 -4.53 19.27
CA ASP A 163 0.63 -4.67 18.45
C ASP A 163 0.98 -4.97 16.98
N ALA A 164 0.56 -6.14 16.49
CA ALA A 164 0.90 -6.62 15.16
C ALA A 164 0.19 -5.82 14.05
N ASP A 165 -1.03 -5.35 14.29
CA ASP A 165 -1.77 -4.56 13.32
C ASP A 165 -1.15 -3.17 13.18
N ALA A 166 -0.78 -2.55 14.30
CA ALA A 166 -0.05 -1.29 14.31
C ALA A 166 1.32 -1.43 13.63
N ALA A 167 2.03 -2.55 13.85
CA ALA A 167 3.31 -2.82 13.19
C ALA A 167 3.16 -2.89 11.66
N LEU A 168 2.11 -3.53 11.13
CA LEU A 168 1.81 -3.51 9.70
C LEU A 168 1.51 -2.10 9.19
N CYS A 169 0.83 -1.26 9.99
CA CYS A 169 0.53 0.12 9.60
C CYS A 169 1.74 1.03 9.65
N TYR A 170 2.66 0.74 10.56
CA TYR A 170 3.97 1.35 10.59
C TYR A 170 4.72 1.03 9.31
N ILE A 171 4.85 -0.27 8.94
CA ILE A 171 5.52 -0.71 7.70
C ILE A 171 4.87 -0.08 6.47
N LYS A 172 3.54 -0.10 6.38
CA LYS A 172 2.84 0.49 5.23
C LYS A 172 3.11 1.99 5.13
N SER A 173 3.22 2.69 6.28
CA SER A 173 3.50 4.13 6.38
C SER A 173 2.55 5.01 5.53
N ASP A 174 1.33 4.52 5.32
CA ASP A 174 0.30 5.11 4.46
C ASP A 174 -0.52 6.15 5.24
N VAL A 175 0.18 7.23 5.60
CA VAL A 175 -0.34 8.40 6.31
C VAL A 175 -0.23 9.64 5.41
N SER A 176 -1.28 10.44 5.38
CA SER A 176 -1.34 11.67 4.57
C SER A 176 -0.95 12.87 5.42
N LEU A 177 0.31 12.87 5.85
CA LEU A 177 0.83 13.98 6.65
C LEU A 177 0.82 15.26 5.81
N GLN A 178 0.15 16.30 6.29
CA GLN A 178 0.19 17.65 5.70
C GLN A 178 1.50 18.39 6.01
N ARG A 179 2.59 17.62 6.17
CA ARG A 179 3.95 18.07 6.47
C ARG A 179 4.95 17.01 5.97
N PRO A 180 6.19 17.41 5.65
CA PRO A 180 7.23 16.44 5.38
C PRO A 180 7.54 15.58 6.61
N TRP A 181 8.02 14.36 6.35
CA TRP A 181 8.64 13.51 7.36
C TRP A 181 9.89 14.17 7.94
N SER A 182 9.98 14.22 9.27
CA SER A 182 11.17 14.68 9.97
C SER A 182 12.35 13.72 9.79
N SER A 183 13.58 14.20 10.02
CA SER A 183 14.78 13.36 9.98
C SER A 183 14.73 12.24 11.03
N GLU A 184 14.20 12.53 12.22
CA GLU A 184 14.01 11.55 13.29
C GLU A 184 13.02 10.45 12.89
N GLU A 185 11.86 10.80 12.31
CA GLU A 185 10.88 9.81 11.86
C GLU A 185 11.45 8.89 10.78
N ARG A 186 12.19 9.45 9.82
CA ARG A 186 12.86 8.66 8.76
C ARG A 186 13.92 7.72 9.34
N ALA A 187 14.75 8.22 10.25
CA ALA A 187 15.79 7.43 10.89
C ALA A 187 15.19 6.29 11.73
N ARG A 188 14.18 6.60 12.55
CA ARG A 188 13.46 5.60 13.35
C ARG A 188 12.78 4.55 12.48
N TYR A 189 12.17 4.97 11.37
CA TYR A 189 11.58 4.05 10.38
C TYR A 189 12.61 3.12 9.75
N GLY A 190 13.77 3.63 9.37
CA GLY A 190 14.87 2.82 8.84
C GLY A 190 15.35 1.73 9.81
N ILE A 191 15.20 1.95 11.12
CA ILE A 191 15.58 1.00 12.16
C ILE A 191 14.45 0.00 12.46
N LEU A 192 13.22 0.48 12.69
CA LEU A 192 12.12 -0.35 13.20
C LEU A 192 11.40 -1.15 12.11
N ALA A 193 11.26 -0.60 10.90
CA ALA A 193 10.49 -1.27 9.85
C ALA A 193 11.05 -2.65 9.47
N PRO A 194 12.37 -2.86 9.29
CA PRO A 194 12.94 -4.19 9.04
C PRO A 194 12.55 -5.22 10.12
N THR A 195 12.62 -4.85 11.40
CA THR A 195 12.25 -5.73 12.50
C THR A 195 10.77 -6.14 12.45
N TYR A 196 9.88 -5.20 12.14
CA TYR A 196 8.45 -5.51 12.00
C TYR A 196 8.15 -6.35 10.76
N ILE A 197 8.87 -6.12 9.65
CA ILE A 197 8.77 -6.93 8.44
C ILE A 197 9.14 -8.38 8.72
N ASP A 198 10.29 -8.61 9.36
CA ASP A 198 10.77 -9.95 9.69
C ASP A 198 9.80 -10.68 10.64
N ARG A 199 9.28 -9.96 11.64
CA ARG A 199 8.28 -10.50 12.58
C ARG A 199 7.00 -10.90 11.85
N ALA A 200 6.49 -10.08 10.93
CA ALA A 200 5.26 -10.37 10.20
C ALA A 200 5.43 -11.57 9.24
N PHE A 201 6.57 -11.67 8.54
CA PHE A 201 6.88 -12.84 7.73
C PHE A 201 7.01 -14.10 8.57
N SER A 202 7.72 -14.04 9.70
CA SER A 202 7.92 -15.19 10.59
C SER A 202 6.60 -15.68 11.20
N ALA A 203 5.63 -14.78 11.39
CA ALA A 203 4.29 -15.12 11.85
C ALA A 203 3.37 -15.68 10.74
N GLY A 204 3.81 -15.73 9.49
CA GLY A 204 2.97 -16.16 8.37
C GLY A 204 1.81 -15.22 8.08
N ASP A 205 1.95 -13.92 8.37
CA ASP A 205 0.89 -12.94 8.19
C ASP A 205 0.79 -12.49 6.74
N TRP A 206 -0.22 -12.96 6.00
CA TRP A 206 -0.42 -12.65 4.58
C TRP A 206 -0.46 -11.17 4.24
N ARG A 207 -0.83 -10.31 5.21
CA ARG A 207 -0.91 -8.85 5.01
C ARG A 207 0.45 -8.25 4.67
N ILE A 208 1.57 -8.83 5.14
CA ILE A 208 2.91 -8.33 4.79
C ILE A 208 3.25 -8.60 3.33
N ALA A 209 2.88 -9.77 2.82
CA ALA A 209 3.08 -10.11 1.42
C ALA A 209 2.25 -9.16 0.53
N GLU A 210 1.03 -8.84 0.93
CA GLU A 210 0.19 -7.87 0.21
C GLU A 210 0.73 -6.43 0.24
N ILE A 211 1.25 -5.96 1.38
CA ILE A 211 1.90 -4.64 1.45
C ILE A 211 3.00 -4.51 0.39
N PHE A 212 3.78 -5.58 0.19
CA PHE A 212 4.88 -5.60 -0.77
C PHE A 212 4.48 -6.01 -2.20
N SER A 213 3.30 -6.60 -2.39
CA SER A 213 2.77 -7.02 -3.70
C SER A 213 2.36 -5.81 -4.56
N MET A 214 1.80 -4.77 -3.92
CA MET A 214 1.23 -3.58 -4.58
C MET A 214 2.27 -2.66 -5.23
N GLY A 215 3.54 -2.75 -4.81
CA GLY A 215 4.62 -1.92 -5.37
C GLY A 215 4.41 -0.41 -5.23
N PRO A 216 5.22 0.42 -5.92
CA PRO A 216 5.13 1.89 -5.83
C PRO A 216 3.87 2.47 -6.50
N ARG A 217 3.09 1.68 -7.24
CA ARG A 217 1.87 2.16 -7.92
C ARG A 217 0.69 2.36 -6.95
N GLY A 218 0.70 1.69 -5.80
CA GLY A 218 -0.33 1.81 -4.75
C GLY A 218 0.13 2.55 -3.49
N ILE A 219 1.38 3.01 -3.44
CA ILE A 219 1.95 3.69 -2.27
C ILE A 219 2.04 5.18 -2.62
N PRO A 220 1.52 6.09 -1.79
CA PRO A 220 1.75 7.52 -1.97
C PRO A 220 3.25 7.77 -2.19
N SER A 221 3.62 8.63 -3.15
CA SER A 221 5.02 8.93 -3.47
C SER A 221 5.83 9.40 -2.27
N GLU A 222 5.14 9.87 -1.23
CA GLU A 222 5.67 10.42 0.01
C GLU A 222 5.78 9.38 1.15
N GLY A 223 5.29 8.14 0.97
CA GLY A 223 5.37 7.08 1.98
C GLY A 223 6.80 6.55 2.19
N LEU A 224 7.08 6.06 3.40
CA LEU A 224 8.41 5.52 3.77
C LEU A 224 8.62 4.07 3.33
N LEU A 225 7.56 3.32 2.99
CA LEU A 225 7.65 1.93 2.49
C LEU A 225 8.58 1.79 1.27
N ARG A 226 8.70 2.82 0.44
CA ARG A 226 9.62 2.82 -0.71
C ARG A 226 11.08 2.67 -0.30
N THR A 227 11.47 3.12 0.90
CA THR A 227 12.85 2.97 1.38
C THR A 227 13.20 1.53 1.74
N GLN A 228 12.19 0.66 1.93
CA GLN A 228 12.39 -0.76 2.27
C GLN A 228 12.36 -1.67 1.04
N THR A 229 11.70 -1.25 -0.03
CA THR A 229 11.46 -2.11 -1.21
C THR A 229 12.39 -1.83 -2.38
N GLY A 230 13.06 -0.67 -2.40
CA GLY A 230 13.76 -0.18 -3.59
C GLY A 230 12.85 0.03 -4.81
N GLY A 231 11.53 -0.14 -4.67
CA GLY A 231 10.59 -0.22 -5.79
C GLY A 231 10.82 -1.42 -6.72
N GLU A 232 11.53 -2.44 -6.28
CA GLU A 232 11.98 -3.53 -7.16
C GLU A 232 10.83 -4.41 -7.64
N ARG A 233 10.75 -4.60 -8.96
CA ARG A 233 9.75 -5.48 -9.61
C ARG A 233 9.89 -6.94 -9.19
N THR A 234 11.13 -7.39 -8.99
CA THR A 234 11.42 -8.74 -8.50
C THR A 234 10.77 -8.98 -7.14
N THR A 235 10.78 -8.00 -6.24
CA THR A 235 10.10 -8.08 -4.94
C THR A 235 8.58 -8.19 -5.10
N GLN A 236 7.95 -7.35 -5.93
CA GLN A 236 6.50 -7.44 -6.19
C GLN A 236 6.12 -8.81 -6.75
N TYR A 237 6.90 -9.33 -7.70
CA TYR A 237 6.66 -10.65 -8.29
C TYR A 237 6.81 -11.77 -7.26
N ARG A 238 7.87 -11.75 -6.44
CA ARG A 238 8.08 -12.69 -5.33
C ARG A 238 6.88 -12.74 -4.39
N MET A 239 6.38 -11.57 -3.98
CA MET A 239 5.27 -11.46 -3.03
C MET A 239 3.95 -11.92 -3.64
N ASN A 240 3.71 -11.60 -4.92
CA ASN A 240 2.55 -12.12 -5.63
C ASN A 240 2.59 -13.65 -5.78
N ARG A 241 3.74 -14.23 -6.10
CA ARG A 241 3.88 -15.70 -6.15
C ARG A 241 3.66 -16.32 -4.76
N LEU A 242 4.10 -15.67 -3.69
CA LEU A 242 3.84 -16.11 -2.32
C LEU A 242 2.34 -16.06 -1.99
N LEU A 243 1.66 -14.93 -2.24
CA LEU A 243 0.20 -14.79 -2.07
C LEU A 243 -0.56 -15.85 -2.87
N ARG A 244 -0.12 -16.13 -4.10
CA ARG A 244 -0.76 -17.11 -4.98
C ARG A 244 -0.75 -18.54 -4.42
N LEU A 245 0.23 -18.90 -3.60
CA LEU A 245 0.29 -20.20 -2.89
C LEU A 245 -0.73 -20.29 -1.74
N GLY A 246 -1.07 -19.14 -1.14
CA GLY A 246 -2.09 -19.00 -0.10
C GLY A 246 -3.52 -18.81 -0.64
N ALA A 247 -3.66 -18.30 -1.86
CA ALA A 247 -4.94 -17.90 -2.43
C ALA A 247 -5.75 -19.07 -3.01
N VAL A 248 -7.07 -18.94 -2.95
CA VAL A 248 -8.07 -19.83 -3.53
C VAL A 248 -9.15 -19.02 -4.27
N GLY A 249 -9.98 -19.71 -5.06
CA GLY A 249 -11.16 -19.12 -5.70
C GLY A 249 -10.83 -17.93 -6.62
N GLN A 250 -11.66 -16.89 -6.55
CA GLN A 250 -11.56 -15.70 -7.39
C GLN A 250 -10.25 -14.94 -7.16
N TYR A 251 -9.77 -14.84 -5.92
CA TYR A 251 -8.54 -14.12 -5.62
C TYR A 251 -7.31 -14.77 -6.26
N ALA A 252 -7.24 -16.11 -6.26
CA ALA A 252 -6.19 -16.82 -6.98
C ALA A 252 -6.18 -16.50 -8.49
N MET A 253 -7.36 -16.40 -9.11
CA MET A 253 -7.48 -16.02 -10.52
C MET A 253 -7.02 -14.58 -10.78
N LEU A 254 -7.34 -13.64 -9.88
CA LEU A 254 -6.89 -12.25 -9.98
C LEU A 254 -5.36 -12.14 -9.94
N LEU A 255 -4.71 -12.86 -9.03
CA LEU A 255 -3.25 -12.91 -8.93
C LEU A 255 -2.60 -13.52 -10.18
N ASP A 256 -3.25 -14.49 -10.83
CA ASP A 256 -2.77 -15.07 -12.08
C ASP A 256 -2.88 -14.08 -13.26
N LEU A 257 -3.92 -13.24 -13.28
CA LEU A 257 -4.15 -12.23 -14.32
C LEU A 257 -3.19 -11.05 -14.22
N ASP A 258 -2.92 -10.55 -13.01
CA ASP A 258 -2.12 -9.33 -12.78
C ASP A 258 -0.70 -9.45 -13.36
N PHE A 259 -0.16 -10.66 -13.44
CA PHE A 259 1.18 -10.96 -13.95
C PHE A 259 1.21 -11.68 -15.30
N ALA A 260 0.05 -11.79 -15.97
CA ALA A 260 0.00 -12.22 -17.37
C ALA A 260 0.36 -11.08 -18.35
N SER A 261 0.55 -9.85 -17.84
CA SER A 261 0.88 -8.69 -18.68
C SER A 261 2.27 -8.83 -19.34
N PRO A 262 2.35 -8.75 -20.68
CA PRO A 262 3.59 -8.96 -21.45
C PRO A 262 4.58 -7.79 -21.38
N ASP A 263 4.19 -6.64 -20.81
CA ASP A 263 4.91 -5.38 -21.00
C ASP A 263 6.12 -5.16 -20.08
N GLU A 264 6.38 -6.01 -19.08
CA GLU A 264 7.48 -5.78 -18.14
C GLU A 264 8.20 -7.08 -17.74
N THR A 265 9.26 -7.40 -18.48
CA THR A 265 9.85 -8.74 -18.45
C THR A 265 10.97 -8.87 -17.43
N LEU A 266 10.66 -9.45 -16.26
CA LEU A 266 11.67 -10.25 -15.55
C LEU A 266 12.25 -11.28 -16.51
N THR A 267 13.53 -11.59 -16.38
CA THR A 267 14.16 -12.71 -17.10
C THR A 267 13.54 -14.03 -16.65
N ARG A 268 13.76 -15.10 -17.43
CA ARG A 268 13.32 -16.45 -17.04
C ARG A 268 13.92 -16.87 -15.70
N ASP A 269 15.20 -16.58 -15.48
CA ASP A 269 15.92 -17.00 -14.29
C ASP A 269 15.43 -16.24 -13.06
N GLU A 270 15.16 -14.93 -13.17
CA GLU A 270 14.56 -14.14 -12.09
C GLU A 270 13.18 -14.66 -11.68
N ARG A 271 12.34 -15.05 -12.67
CA ARG A 271 11.02 -15.67 -12.38
C ARG A 271 11.17 -16.98 -11.63
N LEU A 272 12.04 -17.88 -12.11
CA LEU A 272 12.28 -19.17 -11.47
C LEU A 272 12.84 -19.01 -10.05
N ALA A 273 13.77 -18.07 -9.85
CA ALA A 273 14.32 -17.75 -8.54
C ALA A 273 13.24 -17.18 -7.60
N ALA A 274 12.37 -16.31 -8.10
CA ALA A 274 11.28 -15.75 -7.31
C ALA A 274 10.21 -16.80 -6.93
N GLU A 275 9.89 -17.72 -7.83
CA GLU A 275 8.99 -18.84 -7.54
C GLU A 275 9.59 -19.81 -6.52
N ALA A 276 10.88 -20.13 -6.64
CA ALA A 276 11.59 -20.96 -5.67
C ALA A 276 11.59 -20.30 -4.28
N TRP A 277 11.89 -19.00 -4.22
CA TRP A 277 11.81 -18.22 -2.99
C TRP A 277 10.41 -18.24 -2.37
N ALA A 278 9.36 -18.03 -3.19
CA ALA A 278 7.98 -18.01 -2.70
C ALA A 278 7.56 -19.37 -2.12
N LYS A 279 7.96 -20.48 -2.75
CA LYS A 279 7.71 -21.84 -2.24
C LYS A 279 8.42 -22.10 -0.92
N ASP A 280 9.68 -21.68 -0.80
CA ASP A 280 10.46 -21.81 0.44
C ASP A 280 9.82 -21.01 1.59
N MET A 281 9.51 -19.72 1.36
CA MET A 281 8.83 -18.87 2.34
C MET A 281 7.47 -19.43 2.76
N TYR A 282 6.69 -19.92 1.79
CA TYR A 282 5.42 -20.56 2.08
C TYR A 282 5.58 -21.77 2.99
N ALA A 283 6.50 -22.68 2.64
CA ALA A 283 6.74 -23.89 3.42
C ALA A 283 7.16 -23.56 4.87
N ARG A 284 8.07 -22.59 5.03
CA ARG A 284 8.63 -22.20 6.33
C ARG A 284 7.62 -21.49 7.23
N TYR A 285 6.88 -20.51 6.71
CA TYR A 285 6.14 -19.58 7.56
C TYR A 285 4.63 -19.53 7.30
N PHE A 286 4.15 -19.84 6.10
CA PHE A 286 2.74 -19.62 5.71
C PHE A 286 1.94 -20.91 5.51
N SER A 287 2.57 -22.08 5.57
CA SER A 287 1.93 -23.36 5.29
C SER A 287 0.78 -23.69 6.24
N SER A 288 0.82 -23.13 7.46
CA SER A 288 -0.22 -23.24 8.48
C SER A 288 -1.16 -22.03 8.53
N SER A 289 -0.90 -20.99 7.73
CA SER A 289 -1.74 -19.80 7.68
C SER A 289 -3.07 -20.09 6.96
N PRO A 290 -4.16 -19.40 7.34
CA PRO A 290 -5.44 -19.53 6.65
C PRO A 290 -5.32 -19.27 5.15
N LYS A 291 -6.14 -19.97 4.34
CA LYS A 291 -6.23 -19.72 2.90
C LYS A 291 -6.95 -18.39 2.63
N LEU A 292 -6.56 -17.73 1.55
CA LEU A 292 -7.08 -16.41 1.16
C LEU A 292 -8.11 -16.56 0.04
N ASP A 293 -9.36 -16.17 0.28
CA ASP A 293 -10.40 -16.06 -0.73
C ASP A 293 -10.58 -14.61 -1.25
N SER A 294 -9.96 -13.64 -0.57
CA SER A 294 -9.88 -12.22 -0.95
C SER A 294 -8.48 -11.64 -0.64
N PRO A 295 -8.13 -10.45 -1.18
CA PRO A 295 -6.93 -9.73 -0.77
C PRO A 295 -6.91 -9.49 0.74
N PRO A 296 -5.78 -9.75 1.44
CA PRO A 296 -5.69 -9.53 2.87
C PRO A 296 -5.54 -8.04 3.16
N VAL A 297 -6.44 -7.50 3.97
CA VAL A 297 -6.52 -6.06 4.21
C VAL A 297 -5.45 -5.61 5.22
N SER A 298 -4.49 -4.80 4.76
CA SER A 298 -3.51 -4.13 5.63
C SER A 298 -3.93 -2.69 5.91
N CYS A 299 -4.22 -2.42 7.19
CA CYS A 299 -4.41 -1.06 7.69
C CYS A 299 -5.60 -0.28 7.11
N ALA A 300 -6.60 -0.97 6.55
CA ALA A 300 -7.82 -0.30 6.12
C ALA A 300 -8.41 0.47 7.30
N VAL A 301 -8.65 1.74 7.01
CA VAL A 301 -8.89 2.76 8.01
C VAL A 301 -10.38 2.85 8.35
N ILE A 302 -11.25 2.20 7.55
CA ILE A 302 -12.70 2.30 7.67
C ILE A 302 -13.39 1.02 7.23
N ASP A 303 -14.59 0.83 7.77
CA ASP A 303 -15.61 -0.04 7.22
C ASP A 303 -15.78 0.15 5.69
N LYS A 304 -15.83 -0.99 4.98
CA LYS A 304 -16.11 -1.07 3.55
C LYS A 304 -17.42 -0.37 3.16
N ASP A 305 -18.35 -0.25 4.12
CA ASP A 305 -19.66 0.36 3.88
C ASP A 305 -19.59 1.89 3.76
N ILE A 306 -18.50 2.50 4.24
CA ILE A 306 -18.27 3.95 4.20
C ILE A 306 -17.33 4.32 3.06
N TRP A 307 -16.39 3.45 2.71
CA TRP A 307 -15.44 3.76 1.65
C TRP A 307 -16.15 3.82 0.28
N PRO A 308 -15.86 4.85 -0.54
CA PRO A 308 -16.52 5.01 -1.84
C PRO A 308 -16.04 4.01 -2.89
N TYR A 309 -14.88 3.38 -2.68
CA TYR A 309 -14.29 2.45 -3.65
C TYR A 309 -14.40 0.99 -3.18
N PRO A 310 -14.72 0.05 -4.07
CA PRO A 310 -14.53 -1.36 -3.79
C PRO A 310 -13.01 -1.60 -3.63
N PHE A 311 -12.63 -2.18 -2.48
CA PHE A 311 -11.30 -2.77 -2.29
C PHE A 311 -11.23 -4.14 -2.97
#